data_AF-A0A928TAK5-F1
#
_entry.id   AF-A0A928TAK5-F1
#
_cell.length_a   1.000
_cell.length_b   1.000
_cell.length_c   1.000
_cell.angle_alpha   90.00
_cell.angle_beta   90.00
_cell.angle_gamma   90.00
#
_symmetry.space_group_name_H-M   'P 1'
#
loop_
_entity.id
_entity.type
_entity.pdbx_description
1 polymer ?
#
loop_
_entity_poly.entity_id
_entity_poly.type
_entity_poly.pdbx_seq_one_letter_code
_entity_poly.pdbx_strand_id
1 'polypeptide(L)'
;MAKRRKPNRNPDHGKGLLKRLAERPLNVKARKDQPPEVYHLMNFEITWDFMPDPAVDALPKATRDRMEKVYPLMQKNARKLVPELREMSARHPEVPCFRNWLINALRDGSQAERDEALSLCEQMFRDMPGYFFARTTLADLLLDRAKVDEAAALLFVPGHSISTLYPDRKVFHISEIRHWAYLSARAKILLGEPKVAEGYRDMLEELEPDSPAVRDLNDMLDGDKSDIMRMLANLRKFTIKAQERAEKRKERPKTKKPAKAPAKPASKAPAKPTSHPDQLELFK
;
A
#
# COMPACT_ATOMS: atom_id res chain seq x y z
N MET A 1 27.95 13.22 -42.55
CA MET A 1 27.65 11.88 -41.99
C MET A 1 28.55 11.63 -40.78
N ALA A 2 28.05 11.81 -39.55
CA ALA A 2 28.84 11.64 -38.33
C ALA A 2 28.61 10.25 -37.72
N LYS A 3 29.69 9.46 -37.58
CA LYS A 3 29.66 8.12 -36.97
C LYS A 3 29.47 8.23 -35.45
N ARG A 4 28.31 7.82 -34.94
CA ARG A 4 28.05 7.68 -33.49
C ARG A 4 28.91 6.54 -32.92
N ARG A 5 29.75 6.86 -31.92
CA ARG A 5 30.46 5.88 -31.09
C ARG A 5 29.46 5.17 -30.16
N LYS A 6 29.53 3.83 -30.10
CA LYS A 6 28.76 3.01 -29.15
C LYS A 6 29.36 3.14 -27.74
N PRO A 7 28.53 3.15 -26.68
CA PRO A 7 29.02 3.16 -25.31
C PRO A 7 29.60 1.80 -24.94
N ASN A 8 30.83 1.81 -24.43
CA ASN A 8 31.53 0.65 -23.89
C ASN A 8 30.95 0.35 -22.50
N ARG A 9 30.17 -0.73 -22.37
CA ARG A 9 29.68 -1.23 -21.08
C ARG A 9 30.58 -2.40 -20.69
N ASN A 10 31.33 -2.23 -19.60
CA ASN A 10 32.15 -3.28 -19.03
C ASN A 10 31.23 -4.29 -18.29
N PRO A 11 31.14 -5.57 -18.71
CA PRO A 11 30.13 -6.51 -18.23
C PRO A 11 30.48 -7.26 -16.93
N ASP A 12 31.50 -6.82 -16.17
CA ASP A 12 32.11 -7.64 -15.12
C ASP A 12 31.89 -7.21 -13.67
N HIS A 13 31.03 -6.21 -13.39
CA HIS A 13 30.78 -5.76 -12.01
C HIS A 13 29.77 -6.59 -11.19
N GLY A 14 29.13 -7.63 -11.76
CA GLY A 14 28.16 -8.49 -11.04
C GLY A 14 28.56 -9.96 -10.88
N LYS A 15 29.61 -10.44 -11.55
CA LYS A 15 29.88 -11.89 -11.68
C LYS A 15 30.51 -12.53 -10.44
N GLY A 16 31.08 -11.74 -9.52
CA GLY A 16 31.73 -12.25 -8.31
C GLY A 16 30.77 -12.73 -7.21
N LEU A 17 29.53 -12.24 -7.22
CA LEU A 17 28.47 -12.62 -6.26
C LEU A 17 27.69 -13.84 -6.78
N LEU A 18 27.34 -13.84 -8.07
CA LEU A 18 26.57 -14.91 -8.74
C LEU A 18 27.25 -16.29 -8.69
N LYS A 19 28.58 -16.35 -8.75
CA LYS A 19 29.33 -17.62 -8.64
C LYS A 19 29.20 -18.28 -7.26
N ARG A 20 28.95 -17.48 -6.20
CA ARG A 20 28.82 -18.00 -4.82
C ARG A 20 27.42 -18.51 -4.49
N LEU A 21 26.41 -18.08 -5.25
CA LEU A 21 25.00 -18.48 -5.06
C LEU A 21 24.63 -19.71 -5.91
N ALA A 22 25.24 -19.89 -7.09
CA ALA A 22 24.98 -21.03 -7.98
C ALA A 22 25.37 -22.40 -7.42
N GLU A 23 26.19 -22.45 -6.37
CA GLU A 23 26.65 -23.71 -5.74
C GLU A 23 25.77 -24.16 -4.56
N ARG A 24 24.68 -23.43 -4.24
CA ARG A 24 23.77 -23.79 -3.14
C ARG A 24 22.41 -24.27 -3.64
N PRO A 25 22.00 -25.52 -3.35
CA PRO A 25 20.66 -25.97 -3.70
C PRO A 25 19.62 -25.27 -2.81
N LEU A 26 18.71 -24.53 -3.44
CA LEU A 26 17.53 -23.90 -2.82
C LEU A 26 16.53 -24.98 -2.39
N ASN A 27 16.73 -25.54 -1.19
CA ASN A 27 15.78 -26.44 -0.55
C ASN A 27 15.06 -25.68 0.57
N VAL A 28 13.96 -25.01 0.21
CA VAL A 28 13.14 -24.15 1.09
C VAL A 28 12.22 -25.00 1.98
N LYS A 29 12.78 -25.93 2.76
CA LYS A 29 12.12 -26.45 3.96
C LYS A 29 12.64 -25.65 5.14
N ALA A 30 11.79 -24.81 5.72
CA ALA A 30 12.08 -24.01 6.91
C ALA A 30 12.75 -24.88 7.99
N ARG A 31 14.06 -24.69 8.19
CA ARG A 31 14.83 -25.38 9.22
C ARG A 31 14.65 -24.58 10.50
N LYS A 32 13.90 -25.15 11.46
CA LYS A 32 13.62 -24.52 12.77
C LYS A 32 14.85 -24.21 13.61
N ASP A 33 16.02 -24.75 13.25
CA ASP A 33 17.24 -24.71 14.08
C ASP A 33 18.40 -23.97 13.40
N GLN A 34 18.18 -23.26 12.29
CA GLN A 34 19.22 -22.42 11.68
C GLN A 34 19.07 -20.96 12.12
N PRO A 35 20.20 -20.27 12.40
CA PRO A 35 20.15 -18.84 12.63
C PRO A 35 19.52 -18.15 11.41
N PRO A 36 18.79 -17.04 11.63
CA PRO A 36 18.06 -16.37 10.56
C PRO A 36 18.98 -16.03 9.39
N GLU A 37 18.49 -16.22 8.17
CA GLU A 37 19.23 -15.90 6.96
C GLU A 37 19.25 -14.38 6.79
N VAL A 38 20.36 -13.76 7.19
CA VAL A 38 20.55 -12.32 7.13
C VAL A 38 21.36 -11.97 5.88
N TYR A 39 20.77 -11.18 4.98
CA TYR A 39 21.47 -10.58 3.85
C TYR A 39 21.92 -9.17 4.22
N HIS A 40 23.21 -8.87 4.02
CA HIS A 40 23.78 -7.55 4.26
C HIS A 40 23.85 -6.75 2.95
N LEU A 41 22.97 -5.76 2.80
CA LEU A 41 22.96 -4.83 1.67
C LEU A 41 23.62 -3.52 2.08
N MET A 42 24.96 -3.49 2.07
CA MET A 42 25.90 -2.39 2.40
C MET A 42 25.67 -1.61 3.73
N ASN A 43 24.44 -1.45 4.25
CA ASN A 43 24.06 -0.65 5.43
C ASN A 43 22.81 -1.15 6.19
N PHE A 44 22.16 -2.23 5.75
CA PHE A 44 21.01 -2.82 6.48
C PHE A 44 20.92 -4.34 6.29
N GLU A 45 20.09 -4.96 7.13
CA GLU A 45 19.79 -6.39 7.19
C GLU A 45 18.35 -6.65 6.73
N ILE A 46 18.17 -7.75 6.01
CA ILE A 46 16.85 -8.25 5.60
C ILE A 46 16.50 -9.47 6.44
N THR A 47 15.28 -9.51 6.97
CA THR A 47 14.73 -10.67 7.68
C THR A 47 13.44 -11.16 7.02
N TRP A 48 13.22 -12.47 7.08
CA TRP A 48 11.96 -13.14 6.75
C TRP A 48 11.15 -13.48 8.01
N ASP A 49 11.73 -13.27 9.19
CA ASP A 49 11.07 -13.53 10.45
C ASP A 49 10.06 -12.43 10.76
N PHE A 50 9.05 -12.80 11.55
CA PHE A 50 8.09 -11.84 12.06
C PHE A 50 8.81 -10.74 12.86
N MET A 51 8.68 -9.50 12.40
CA MET A 51 9.14 -8.36 13.15
C MET A 51 8.13 -8.02 14.26
N PRO A 52 8.56 -7.92 15.53
CA PRO A 52 7.67 -7.54 16.61
C PRO A 52 7.09 -6.15 16.36
N ASP A 53 5.78 -6.01 16.54
CA ASP A 53 5.07 -4.74 16.48
C ASP A 53 4.40 -4.53 17.84
N PRO A 54 4.97 -3.66 18.70
CA PRO A 54 4.43 -3.43 20.05
C PRO A 54 2.95 -3.05 20.07
N ALA A 55 2.46 -2.37 19.03
CA ALA A 55 1.04 -2.00 18.94
C ALA A 55 0.16 -3.24 18.70
N VAL A 56 0.63 -4.19 17.88
CA VAL A 56 -0.05 -5.48 17.65
C VAL A 56 0.06 -6.38 18.87
N ASP A 57 1.23 -6.44 19.51
CA ASP A 57 1.48 -7.28 20.69
C ASP A 57 0.60 -6.84 21.88
N ALA A 58 0.34 -5.53 22.01
CA ALA A 58 -0.51 -4.96 23.05
C ALA A 58 -2.02 -5.24 22.85
N LEU A 59 -2.45 -5.77 21.71
CA LEU A 59 -3.87 -6.00 21.43
C LEU A 59 -4.51 -7.04 22.36
N PRO A 60 -5.82 -6.97 22.60
CA PRO A 60 -6.55 -8.09 23.21
C PRO A 60 -6.43 -9.35 22.36
N LYS A 61 -6.38 -10.54 22.99
CA LYS A 61 -6.31 -11.83 22.29
C LYS A 61 -7.41 -11.98 21.24
N ALA A 62 -8.65 -11.57 21.58
CA ALA A 62 -9.77 -11.61 20.64
C ALA A 62 -9.53 -10.79 19.37
N THR A 63 -8.85 -9.64 19.47
CA THR A 63 -8.47 -8.83 18.30
C THR A 63 -7.39 -9.52 17.49
N ARG A 64 -6.36 -10.11 18.12
CA ARG A 64 -5.34 -10.89 17.40
C ARG A 64 -5.92 -12.12 16.69
N ASP A 65 -6.78 -12.88 17.35
CA ASP A 65 -7.49 -14.03 16.75
C ASP A 65 -8.33 -13.58 15.52
N ARG A 66 -8.87 -12.35 15.56
CA ARG A 66 -9.58 -11.74 14.42
C ARG A 66 -8.61 -11.35 13.30
N MET A 67 -7.46 -10.78 13.62
CA MET A 67 -6.41 -10.46 12.63
C MET A 67 -5.96 -11.69 11.85
N GLU A 68 -5.71 -12.81 12.55
CA GLU A 68 -5.30 -14.07 11.92
C GLU A 68 -6.32 -14.59 10.90
N LYS A 69 -7.62 -14.34 11.15
CA LYS A 69 -8.71 -14.71 10.22
C LYS A 69 -8.82 -13.76 9.04
N VAL A 70 -8.64 -12.45 9.28
CA VAL A 70 -8.76 -11.40 8.25
C VAL A 70 -7.60 -11.44 7.26
N TYR A 71 -6.38 -11.70 7.73
CA TYR A 71 -5.17 -11.65 6.91
C TYR A 71 -5.19 -12.54 5.64
N PRO A 72 -5.54 -13.84 5.70
CA PRO A 72 -5.63 -14.67 4.49
C PRO A 72 -6.77 -14.24 3.56
N LEU A 73 -7.82 -13.60 4.08
CA LEU A 73 -8.94 -13.10 3.29
C LEU A 73 -8.57 -11.81 2.54
N MET A 74 -7.66 -11.00 3.08
CA MET A 74 -7.13 -9.81 2.39
C MET A 74 -6.54 -10.16 1.03
N GLN A 75 -5.85 -11.30 0.92
CA GLN A 75 -5.23 -11.75 -0.34
C GLN A 75 -6.25 -12.25 -1.38
N LYS A 76 -7.46 -12.62 -0.95
CA LYS A 76 -8.49 -13.22 -1.82
C LYS A 76 -9.57 -12.21 -2.21
N ASN A 77 -10.03 -11.40 -1.25
CA ASN A 77 -11.13 -10.47 -1.44
C ASN A 77 -11.12 -9.35 -0.39
N ALA A 78 -10.09 -8.50 -0.44
CA ALA A 78 -9.94 -7.37 0.47
C ALA A 78 -11.20 -6.48 0.55
N ARG A 79 -11.87 -6.26 -0.58
CA ARG A 79 -13.06 -5.38 -0.64
C ARG A 79 -14.21 -5.83 0.26
N LYS A 80 -14.43 -7.14 0.42
CA LYS A 80 -15.48 -7.66 1.33
C LYS A 80 -15.20 -7.35 2.80
N LEU A 81 -13.94 -7.08 3.14
CA LEU A 81 -13.49 -6.82 4.50
C LEU A 81 -13.57 -5.33 4.88
N VAL A 82 -13.93 -4.42 3.96
CA VAL A 82 -14.00 -2.98 4.24
C VAL A 82 -14.81 -2.65 5.51
N PRO A 83 -16.02 -3.20 5.76
CA PRO A 83 -16.76 -2.90 6.99
C PRO A 83 -16.01 -3.29 8.26
N GLU A 84 -15.39 -4.48 8.25
CA GLU A 84 -14.61 -5.03 9.36
C GLU A 84 -13.31 -4.24 9.60
N LEU A 85 -12.61 -3.86 8.53
CA LEU A 85 -11.38 -3.06 8.62
C LEU A 85 -11.65 -1.62 9.09
N ARG A 86 -12.80 -1.04 8.76
CA ARG A 86 -13.24 0.24 9.34
C ARG A 86 -13.48 0.13 10.84
N GLU A 87 -14.18 -0.91 11.26
CA GLU A 87 -14.43 -1.17 12.68
C GLU A 87 -13.13 -1.37 13.45
N MET A 88 -12.20 -2.20 12.92
CA MET A 88 -10.90 -2.46 13.55
C MET A 88 -10.04 -1.20 13.60
N SER A 89 -9.92 -0.45 12.51
CA SER A 89 -9.11 0.78 12.47
C SER A 89 -9.68 1.90 13.35
N ALA A 90 -11.00 1.97 13.54
CA ALA A 90 -11.62 2.92 14.46
C ALA A 90 -11.42 2.55 15.93
N ARG A 91 -11.43 1.26 16.28
CA ARG A 91 -11.23 0.78 17.66
C ARG A 91 -9.77 0.78 18.10
N HIS A 92 -8.86 0.56 17.15
CA HIS A 92 -7.44 0.44 17.40
C HIS A 92 -6.66 1.40 16.50
N PRO A 93 -6.85 2.73 16.66
CA PRO A 93 -6.18 3.73 15.84
C PRO A 93 -4.65 3.71 15.98
N GLU A 94 -4.14 3.16 17.09
CA GLU A 94 -2.71 2.97 17.40
C GLU A 94 -2.04 1.86 16.57
N VAL A 95 -2.82 0.97 15.94
CA VAL A 95 -2.30 -0.15 15.15
C VAL A 95 -2.28 0.21 13.66
N PRO A 96 -1.11 0.58 13.09
CA PRO A 96 -1.06 1.19 11.76
C PRO A 96 -1.49 0.22 10.65
N CYS A 97 -1.27 -1.09 10.86
CA CYS A 97 -1.57 -2.11 9.86
C CYS A 97 -3.06 -2.19 9.53
N PHE A 98 -3.97 -1.86 10.46
CA PHE A 98 -5.43 -1.85 10.17
C PHE A 98 -5.81 -0.75 9.20
N ARG A 99 -5.24 0.45 9.36
CA ARG A 99 -5.45 1.54 8.39
C ARG A 99 -4.85 1.17 7.04
N ASN A 100 -3.65 0.59 7.02
CA ASN A 100 -3.01 0.14 5.79
C ASN A 100 -3.85 -0.93 5.05
N TRP A 101 -4.39 -1.93 5.77
CA TRP A 101 -5.27 -2.93 5.19
C TRP A 101 -6.57 -2.31 4.66
N LEU A 102 -7.16 -1.36 5.38
CA LEU A 102 -8.35 -0.63 4.92
C LEU A 102 -8.05 0.14 3.62
N ILE A 103 -6.92 0.86 3.56
CA ILE A 103 -6.49 1.60 2.37
C ILE A 103 -6.37 0.64 1.17
N ASN A 104 -5.71 -0.50 1.35
CA ASN A 104 -5.57 -1.51 0.30
C ASN A 104 -6.92 -2.10 -0.13
N ALA A 105 -7.83 -2.36 0.81
CA ALA A 105 -9.17 -2.87 0.51
C ALA A 105 -10.04 -1.86 -0.27
N LEU A 106 -9.85 -0.56 -0.04
CA LEU A 106 -10.57 0.53 -0.71
C LEU A 106 -10.01 0.82 -2.12
N ARG A 107 -8.73 0.51 -2.38
CA ARG A 107 -8.03 0.79 -3.64
C ARG A 107 -8.72 0.18 -4.86
N ASP A 108 -9.25 -1.04 -4.72
CA ASP A 108 -9.95 -1.75 -5.80
C ASP A 108 -11.47 -1.43 -5.86
N GLY A 109 -11.91 -0.44 -5.07
CA GLY A 109 -13.30 -0.03 -4.98
C GLY A 109 -13.75 0.94 -6.07
N SER A 110 -14.87 1.59 -5.79
CA SER A 110 -15.40 2.74 -6.53
C SER A 110 -14.45 3.94 -6.50
N GLN A 111 -14.70 4.95 -7.34
CA GLN A 111 -13.90 6.18 -7.32
C GLN A 111 -13.93 6.86 -5.95
N ALA A 112 -15.08 6.86 -5.26
CA ALA A 112 -15.21 7.45 -3.93
C ALA A 112 -14.34 6.71 -2.90
N GLU A 113 -14.32 5.36 -2.96
CA GLU A 113 -13.46 4.54 -2.09
C GLU A 113 -11.98 4.78 -2.39
N ARG A 114 -11.59 4.95 -3.65
CA ARG A 114 -10.19 5.30 -4.01
C ARG A 114 -9.77 6.69 -3.55
N ASP A 115 -10.69 7.66 -3.56
CA ASP A 115 -10.43 9.01 -3.03
C ASP A 115 -10.30 8.98 -1.51
N GLU A 116 -11.12 8.17 -0.85
CA GLU A 116 -11.00 7.93 0.58
C GLU A 116 -9.68 7.22 0.93
N ALA A 117 -9.28 6.19 0.17
CA ALA A 117 -8.01 5.49 0.35
C ALA A 117 -6.82 6.47 0.33
N LEU A 118 -6.80 7.40 -0.64
CA LEU A 118 -5.78 8.44 -0.71
C LEU A 118 -5.82 9.35 0.53
N SER A 119 -7.00 9.85 0.91
CA SER A 119 -7.13 10.75 2.08
C SER A 119 -6.70 10.07 3.39
N LEU A 120 -7.07 8.80 3.58
CA LEU A 120 -6.64 8.00 4.73
C LEU A 120 -5.12 7.77 4.72
N CYS A 121 -4.54 7.53 3.54
CA CYS A 121 -3.10 7.33 3.42
C CYS A 121 -2.30 8.61 3.69
N GLU A 122 -2.76 9.77 3.17
CA GLU A 122 -2.19 11.08 3.48
C GLU A 122 -2.28 11.42 4.97
N GLN A 123 -3.38 11.07 5.62
CA GLN A 123 -3.52 11.20 7.07
C GLN A 123 -2.57 10.25 7.81
N MET A 124 -2.51 8.98 7.41
CA MET A 124 -1.63 7.97 8.00
C MET A 124 -0.15 8.38 7.91
N PHE A 125 0.28 8.93 6.78
CA PHE A 125 1.64 9.42 6.58
C PHE A 125 1.98 10.64 7.46
N ARG A 126 1.01 11.55 7.69
CA ARG A 126 1.17 12.67 8.61
C ARG A 126 1.22 12.23 10.08
N ASP A 127 0.33 11.34 10.47
CA ASP A 127 0.20 10.86 11.85
C ASP A 127 1.37 9.94 12.24
N MET A 128 1.87 9.13 11.30
CA MET A 128 2.83 8.05 11.55
C MET A 128 3.95 8.03 10.48
N PRO A 129 4.78 9.08 10.38
CA PRO A 129 5.79 9.20 9.32
C PRO A 129 6.90 8.14 9.39
N GLY A 130 7.08 7.49 10.55
CA GLY A 130 8.00 6.38 10.75
C GLY A 130 7.44 5.00 10.36
N TYR A 131 6.12 4.88 10.13
CA TYR A 131 5.53 3.63 9.68
C TYR A 131 5.81 3.43 8.19
N PHE A 132 6.57 2.38 7.86
CA PHE A 132 7.09 2.14 6.51
C PHE A 132 6.00 2.21 5.42
N PHE A 133 4.90 1.48 5.64
CA PHE A 133 3.81 1.41 4.68
C PHE A 133 3.00 2.71 4.58
N ALA A 134 3.08 3.64 5.54
CA ALA A 134 2.46 4.95 5.36
C ALA A 134 3.07 5.72 4.18
N ARG A 135 4.40 5.66 4.05
CA ARG A 135 5.12 6.31 2.96
C ARG A 135 4.95 5.57 1.64
N THR A 136 5.16 4.26 1.63
CA THR A 136 5.18 3.49 0.38
C THR A 136 3.78 3.31 -0.20
N THR A 137 2.75 3.07 0.62
CA THR A 137 1.37 3.01 0.13
C THR A 137 0.93 4.35 -0.46
N LEU A 138 1.37 5.48 0.12
CA LEU A 138 1.07 6.80 -0.44
C LEU A 138 1.75 6.98 -1.80
N ALA A 139 3.02 6.62 -1.92
CA ALA A 139 3.74 6.65 -3.20
C ALA A 139 3.04 5.78 -4.26
N ASP A 140 2.61 4.56 -3.91
CA ASP A 140 1.90 3.67 -4.83
C ASP A 140 0.57 4.28 -5.32
N LEU A 141 -0.23 4.84 -4.42
CA LEU A 141 -1.48 5.52 -4.78
C LEU A 141 -1.25 6.76 -5.65
N LEU A 142 -0.13 7.47 -5.46
CA LEU A 142 0.26 8.60 -6.31
C LEU A 142 0.69 8.12 -7.70
N LEU A 143 1.43 7.01 -7.82
CA LEU A 143 1.77 6.39 -9.09
C LEU A 143 0.52 5.95 -9.86
N ASP A 144 -0.47 5.37 -9.18
CA ASP A 144 -1.77 5.00 -9.76
C ASP A 144 -2.56 6.21 -10.31
N ARG A 145 -2.22 7.43 -9.86
CA ARG A 145 -2.82 8.70 -10.35
C ARG A 145 -1.90 9.46 -11.31
N ALA A 146 -0.83 8.83 -11.78
CA ALA A 146 0.24 9.47 -12.58
C ALA A 146 0.86 10.72 -11.94
N LYS A 147 0.82 10.82 -10.61
CA LYS A 147 1.54 11.85 -9.84
C LYS A 147 2.97 11.38 -9.56
N VAL A 148 3.72 11.15 -10.64
CA VAL A 148 5.02 10.46 -10.60
C VAL A 148 6.05 11.26 -9.81
N ASP A 149 6.10 12.58 -9.99
CA ASP A 149 7.05 13.44 -9.28
C ASP A 149 6.78 13.46 -7.76
N GLU A 150 5.50 13.49 -7.36
CA GLU A 150 5.10 13.43 -5.94
C GLU A 150 5.48 12.07 -5.32
N ALA A 151 5.25 10.96 -6.04
CA ALA A 151 5.67 9.64 -5.60
C ALA A 151 7.20 9.51 -5.50
N ALA A 152 7.92 10.04 -6.49
CA ALA A 152 9.38 10.05 -6.53
C ALA A 152 9.97 10.80 -5.32
N ALA A 153 9.37 11.93 -4.93
CA ALA A 153 9.79 12.68 -3.75
C ALA A 153 9.63 11.88 -2.43
N LEU A 154 8.70 10.94 -2.37
CA LEU A 154 8.54 10.04 -1.21
C LEU A 154 9.53 8.87 -1.23
N LEU A 155 9.88 8.36 -2.41
CA LEU A 155 10.73 7.17 -2.57
C LEU A 155 12.22 7.51 -2.61
N PHE A 156 12.58 8.67 -3.15
CA PHE A 156 13.96 9.05 -3.45
C PHE A 156 14.37 10.27 -2.62
N VAL A 157 15.08 10.00 -1.53
CA VAL A 157 15.83 11.00 -0.77
C VAL A 157 17.30 11.01 -1.22
N PRO A 158 18.09 12.06 -0.91
CA PRO A 158 19.52 12.07 -1.22
C PRO A 158 20.22 10.78 -0.79
N GLY A 159 20.89 10.10 -1.71
CA GLY A 159 21.52 8.78 -1.48
C GLY A 159 20.68 7.57 -1.93
N HIS A 160 19.39 7.74 -2.25
CA HIS A 160 18.52 6.73 -2.87
C HIS A 160 18.52 5.35 -2.18
N SER A 161 18.71 5.33 -0.86
CA SER A 161 18.71 4.11 -0.06
C SER A 161 17.56 4.11 0.93
N ILE A 162 16.97 2.94 1.16
CA ILE A 162 15.96 2.74 2.21
C ILE A 162 16.51 3.12 3.61
N SER A 163 17.80 2.91 3.85
CA SER A 163 18.46 3.34 5.10
C SER A 163 18.48 4.87 5.26
N THR A 164 18.48 5.64 4.17
CA THR A 164 18.34 7.10 4.28
C THR A 164 16.91 7.49 4.63
N LEU A 165 15.91 6.74 4.14
CA LEU A 165 14.51 7.00 4.47
C LEU A 165 14.21 6.69 5.95
N TYR A 166 14.91 5.72 6.52
CA TYR A 166 14.76 5.25 7.90
C TYR A 166 16.15 5.05 8.57
N PRO A 167 16.85 6.14 8.94
CA PRO A 167 18.24 6.08 9.43
C PRO A 167 18.40 5.31 10.74
N ASP A 168 17.35 5.26 11.57
CA ASP A 168 17.37 4.55 12.85
C ASP A 168 17.11 3.03 12.70
N ARG A 169 16.80 2.57 11.48
CA ARG A 169 16.47 1.17 11.21
C ARG A 169 17.64 0.45 10.55
N LYS A 170 18.08 -0.63 11.21
CA LYS A 170 19.11 -1.53 10.68
C LYS A 170 18.53 -2.80 10.07
N VAL A 171 17.32 -3.19 10.44
CA VAL A 171 16.65 -4.41 9.97
C VAL A 171 15.33 -4.04 9.30
N PHE A 172 15.10 -4.64 8.14
CA PHE A 172 13.86 -4.52 7.38
C PHE A 172 13.30 -5.91 7.09
N HIS A 173 11.98 -6.03 7.13
CA HIS A 173 11.34 -7.25 6.70
C HIS A 173 11.37 -7.35 5.17
N ILE A 174 11.46 -8.57 4.62
CA ILE A 174 11.49 -8.79 3.17
C ILE A 174 10.29 -8.14 2.45
N SER A 175 9.10 -8.13 3.05
CA SER A 175 7.93 -7.49 2.44
C SER A 175 8.07 -5.98 2.28
N GLU A 176 8.85 -5.32 3.15
CA GLU A 176 9.16 -3.89 3.05
C GLU A 176 10.13 -3.66 1.90
N ILE A 177 11.22 -4.43 1.85
CA ILE A 177 12.21 -4.35 0.76
C ILE A 177 11.55 -4.62 -0.58
N ARG A 178 10.71 -5.67 -0.66
CA ARG A 178 9.97 -6.02 -1.87
C ARG A 178 9.13 -4.84 -2.36
N HIS A 179 8.36 -4.26 -1.45
CA HIS A 179 7.44 -3.19 -1.78
C HIS A 179 8.17 -1.90 -2.18
N TRP A 180 9.22 -1.50 -1.45
CA TRP A 180 10.02 -0.32 -1.81
C TRP A 180 10.73 -0.49 -3.16
N ALA A 181 11.34 -1.64 -3.41
CA ALA A 181 12.05 -1.91 -4.65
C ALA A 181 11.09 -1.92 -5.86
N TYR A 182 9.93 -2.57 -5.71
CA TYR A 182 8.90 -2.60 -6.73
C TYR A 182 8.42 -1.19 -7.11
N LEU A 183 8.09 -0.37 -6.11
CA LEU A 183 7.65 1.01 -6.35
C LEU A 183 8.77 1.89 -6.93
N SER A 184 10.01 1.68 -6.49
CA SER A 184 11.17 2.41 -7.00
C SER A 184 11.41 2.09 -8.48
N ALA A 185 11.34 0.81 -8.85
CA ALA A 185 11.40 0.38 -10.25
C ALA A 185 10.26 1.00 -11.07
N ARG A 186 9.02 0.88 -10.61
CA ARG A 186 7.83 1.43 -11.27
C ARG A 186 7.95 2.95 -11.48
N ALA A 187 8.35 3.70 -10.45
CA ALA A 187 8.58 5.13 -10.56
C ALA A 187 9.69 5.47 -11.57
N LYS A 188 10.81 4.74 -11.57
CA LYS A 188 11.91 4.94 -12.52
C LYS A 188 11.51 4.65 -13.96
N ILE A 189 10.70 3.62 -14.22
CA ILE A 189 10.11 3.36 -15.54
C ILE A 189 9.28 4.56 -15.99
N LEU A 190 8.40 5.07 -15.11
CA LEU A 190 7.51 6.20 -15.42
C LEU A 190 8.24 7.53 -15.60
N LEU A 191 9.41 7.69 -14.97
CA LEU A 191 10.33 8.81 -15.17
C LEU A 191 11.18 8.69 -16.46
N GLY A 192 11.07 7.57 -17.20
CA GLY A 192 11.86 7.34 -18.41
C GLY A 192 13.29 6.83 -18.13
N GLU A 193 13.53 6.27 -16.95
CA GLU A 193 14.79 5.69 -16.49
C GLU A 193 14.74 4.15 -16.35
N PRO A 194 14.32 3.37 -17.38
CA PRO A 194 14.09 1.93 -17.25
C PRO A 194 15.38 1.15 -16.89
N LYS A 195 16.55 1.63 -17.32
CA LYS A 195 17.84 1.04 -16.95
C LYS A 195 18.15 1.12 -15.46
N VAL A 196 17.61 2.12 -14.76
CA VAL A 196 17.73 2.23 -13.30
C VAL A 196 16.73 1.29 -12.65
N ALA A 197 15.53 1.16 -13.24
CA ALA A 197 14.51 0.21 -12.79
C ALA A 197 14.97 -1.26 -12.90
N GLU A 198 15.75 -1.62 -13.94
CA GLU A 198 16.40 -2.94 -14.07
C GLU A 198 17.17 -3.31 -12.80
N GLY A 199 17.93 -2.39 -12.20
CA GLY A 199 18.68 -2.67 -10.97
C GLY A 199 17.80 -3.00 -9.76
N TYR A 200 16.64 -2.35 -9.62
CA TYR A 200 15.66 -2.68 -8.58
C TYR A 200 14.97 -4.02 -8.86
N ARG A 201 14.68 -4.33 -10.12
CA ARG A 201 14.15 -5.62 -10.54
C ARG A 201 15.16 -6.73 -10.25
N ASP A 202 16.42 -6.55 -10.61
CA ASP A 202 17.48 -7.53 -10.39
C ASP A 202 17.65 -7.83 -8.89
N MET A 203 17.58 -6.80 -8.04
CA MET A 203 17.58 -6.98 -6.58
C MET A 203 16.36 -7.79 -6.10
N LEU A 204 15.17 -7.54 -6.64
CA LEU A 204 13.98 -8.34 -6.31
C LEU A 204 14.09 -9.78 -6.80
N GLU A 205 14.63 -10.00 -7.99
CA GLU A 205 14.83 -11.31 -8.58
C GLU A 205 15.84 -12.14 -7.76
N GLU A 206 16.87 -11.48 -7.21
CA GLU A 206 17.83 -12.12 -6.31
C GLU A 206 17.20 -12.51 -4.97
N LEU A 207 16.37 -11.64 -4.39
CA LEU A 207 15.76 -11.87 -3.07
C LEU A 207 14.57 -12.83 -3.14
N GLU A 208 13.72 -12.69 -4.16
CA GLU A 208 12.44 -13.40 -4.30
C GLU A 208 12.08 -13.63 -5.78
N PRO A 209 12.77 -14.58 -6.45
CA PRO A 209 12.64 -14.80 -7.89
C PRO A 209 11.22 -15.15 -8.33
N ASP A 210 10.47 -15.86 -7.49
CA ASP A 210 9.09 -16.29 -7.77
C ASP A 210 8.03 -15.23 -7.40
N SER A 211 8.45 -14.03 -6.97
CA SER A 211 7.49 -13.01 -6.55
C SER A 211 6.69 -12.46 -7.74
N PRO A 212 5.38 -12.22 -7.59
CA PRO A 212 4.58 -11.54 -8.62
C PRO A 212 5.17 -10.18 -9.01
N ALA A 213 5.86 -9.50 -8.09
CA ALA A 213 6.52 -8.22 -8.35
C ALA A 213 7.61 -8.31 -9.44
N VAL A 214 8.42 -9.38 -9.45
CA VAL A 214 9.45 -9.58 -10.48
C VAL A 214 8.82 -9.76 -11.86
N ARG A 215 7.79 -10.62 -11.95
CA ARG A 215 7.06 -10.84 -13.20
C ARG A 215 6.42 -9.54 -13.70
N ASP A 216 5.72 -8.82 -12.83
CA ASP A 216 5.05 -7.57 -13.18
C ASP A 216 6.07 -6.51 -13.67
N LEU A 217 7.28 -6.47 -13.08
CA LEU A 217 8.34 -5.57 -13.55
C LEU A 217 8.97 -6.02 -14.87
N ASN A 218 9.15 -7.32 -15.10
CA ASN A 218 9.59 -7.83 -16.39
C ASN A 218 8.57 -7.44 -17.48
N ASP A 219 7.27 -7.63 -17.22
CA ASP A 219 6.22 -7.22 -18.16
C ASP A 219 6.26 -5.71 -18.46
N MET A 220 6.53 -4.87 -17.45
CA MET A 220 6.67 -3.42 -17.64
C MET A 220 7.95 -3.02 -18.40
N LEU A 221 9.06 -3.74 -18.21
CA LEU A 221 10.35 -3.44 -18.83
C LEU A 221 10.46 -4.00 -20.25
N ASP A 222 9.87 -5.17 -20.50
CA ASP A 222 9.84 -5.85 -21.80
C ASP A 222 8.75 -5.29 -22.72
N GLY A 223 7.72 -4.68 -22.15
CA GLY A 223 6.64 -4.03 -22.89
C GLY A 223 7.18 -3.01 -23.89
N ASP A 224 6.59 -2.96 -25.09
CA ASP A 224 6.92 -1.95 -26.08
C ASP A 224 6.75 -0.56 -25.43
N LYS A 225 7.64 0.38 -25.72
CA LYS A 225 7.53 1.75 -25.23
C LYS A 225 6.15 2.34 -25.52
N SER A 226 5.48 1.87 -26.57
CA SER A 226 4.10 2.23 -26.88
C SER A 226 3.10 1.82 -25.78
N ASP A 227 3.30 0.71 -25.07
CA ASP A 227 2.46 0.25 -23.95
C ASP A 227 2.68 1.05 -22.68
N ILE A 228 3.94 1.31 -22.33
CA ILE A 228 4.28 2.22 -21.22
C ILE A 228 3.70 3.62 -21.50
N MET A 229 3.84 4.10 -22.74
CA MET A 229 3.28 5.39 -23.14
C MET A 229 1.76 5.39 -23.20
N ARG A 230 1.13 4.26 -23.54
CA ARG A 230 -0.34 4.08 -23.47
C ARG A 230 -0.83 4.07 -22.02
N MET A 231 -0.09 3.42 -21.12
CA MET A 231 -0.35 3.43 -19.69
C MET A 231 -0.25 4.86 -19.13
N LEU A 232 0.84 5.57 -19.43
CA LEU A 232 1.04 6.98 -19.09
C LEU A 232 -0.06 7.88 -19.67
N ALA A 233 -0.44 7.68 -20.92
CA ALA A 233 -1.49 8.46 -21.59
C ALA A 233 -2.88 8.19 -21.00
N ASN A 234 -3.18 6.94 -20.64
CA ASN A 234 -4.43 6.58 -19.98
C ASN A 234 -4.50 7.19 -18.57
N LEU A 235 -3.43 7.10 -17.80
CA LEU A 235 -3.36 7.73 -16.47
C LEU A 235 -3.56 9.25 -16.55
N ARG A 236 -2.89 9.94 -17.49
CA ARG A 236 -3.10 11.39 -17.73
C ARG A 236 -4.55 11.73 -18.08
N LYS A 237 -5.21 10.93 -18.93
CA LYS A 237 -6.62 11.13 -19.29
C LYS A 237 -7.56 10.96 -18.09
N PHE A 238 -7.26 10.03 -17.18
CA PHE A 238 -8.03 9.85 -15.95
C PHE A 238 -7.87 11.05 -15.01
N THR A 239 -6.63 11.54 -14.85
CA THR A 239 -6.34 12.70 -13.97
C THR A 239 -7.01 13.98 -14.47
N ILE A 240 -6.95 14.27 -15.78
CA ILE A 240 -7.63 15.42 -16.39
C ILE A 240 -9.15 15.35 -16.18
N LYS A 241 -9.77 14.20 -16.47
CA LYS A 241 -11.22 14.02 -16.26
C LYS A 241 -11.62 14.14 -14.79
N ALA A 242 -10.77 13.72 -13.86
CA ALA A 242 -11.02 13.86 -12.44
C ALA A 242 -10.96 15.34 -12.00
N GLN A 243 -9.99 16.10 -12.49
CA GLN A 243 -9.87 17.54 -12.24
C GLN A 243 -11.07 18.32 -12.80
N GLU A 244 -11.46 18.06 -14.06
CA GLU A 244 -12.63 18.69 -14.69
C GLU A 244 -13.93 18.44 -13.91
N ARG A 245 -14.10 17.22 -13.38
CA ARG A 245 -15.27 16.88 -12.54
C ARG A 245 -15.24 17.60 -11.20
N ALA A 246 -14.06 17.75 -10.60
CA ALA A 246 -13.89 18.48 -9.34
C ALA A 246 -14.19 19.97 -9.53
N GLU A 247 -13.75 20.58 -10.63
CA GLU A 247 -14.05 21.98 -10.97
C GLU A 247 -15.53 22.21 -11.25
N LYS A 248 -16.16 21.37 -12.09
CA LYS A 248 -17.62 21.43 -12.32
C LYS A 248 -18.45 21.27 -11.04
N ARG A 249 -17.93 20.51 -10.06
CA ARG A 249 -18.59 20.37 -8.74
C ARG A 249 -18.46 21.63 -7.88
N LYS A 250 -17.38 22.41 -8.02
CA LYS A 250 -17.22 23.71 -7.37
C LYS A 250 -18.13 24.77 -7.99
N GLU A 251 -18.33 24.71 -9.31
CA GLU A 251 -19.18 25.64 -10.06
C GLU A 251 -20.68 25.37 -9.95
N ARG A 252 -21.07 24.13 -9.60
CA ARG A 252 -22.48 23.81 -9.38
C ARG A 252 -23.03 24.73 -8.29
N PRO A 253 -23.98 25.64 -8.61
CA PRO A 253 -24.55 26.54 -7.62
C PRO A 253 -25.10 25.68 -6.50
N LYS A 254 -24.78 26.04 -5.25
CA LYS A 254 -25.34 25.38 -4.07
C LYS A 254 -26.85 25.51 -4.17
N THR A 255 -27.51 24.51 -4.75
CA THR A 255 -28.96 24.46 -4.81
C THR A 255 -29.39 24.53 -3.37
N LYS A 256 -30.07 25.64 -3.01
CA LYS A 256 -30.63 25.85 -1.69
C LYS A 256 -31.34 24.55 -1.35
N LYS A 257 -30.83 23.86 -0.31
CA LYS A 257 -31.42 22.63 0.22
C LYS A 257 -32.93 22.87 0.23
N PRO A 258 -33.73 22.10 -0.53
CA PRO A 258 -35.14 22.40 -0.68
C PRO A 258 -35.70 22.60 0.72
N ALA A 259 -36.32 23.77 0.94
CA ALA A 259 -36.87 24.14 2.22
C ALA A 259 -37.63 22.92 2.74
N LYS A 260 -37.21 22.40 3.89
CA LYS A 260 -37.77 21.21 4.51
C LYS A 260 -39.28 21.41 4.47
N ALA A 261 -39.97 20.62 3.64
CA ALA A 261 -41.41 20.76 3.47
C ALA A 261 -42.02 20.79 4.88
N PRO A 262 -42.92 21.73 5.17
CA PRO A 262 -43.52 21.84 6.49
C PRO A 262 -44.02 20.46 6.87
N ALA A 263 -43.55 19.97 8.03
CA ALA A 263 -43.93 18.67 8.54
C ALA A 263 -45.46 18.58 8.47
N LYS A 264 -45.98 17.58 7.77
CA LYS A 264 -47.41 17.27 7.81
C LYS A 264 -47.81 17.25 9.30
N PRO A 265 -48.86 17.97 9.71
CA PRO A 265 -49.30 17.96 11.10
C PRO A 265 -49.55 16.49 11.48
N ALA A 266 -48.89 16.08 12.56
CA ALA A 266 -49.06 14.75 13.12
C ALA A 266 -50.56 14.53 13.36
N SER A 267 -51.14 13.54 12.68
CA SER A 267 -52.48 13.08 13.03
C SER A 267 -52.43 12.62 14.48
N LYS A 268 -53.25 13.25 15.33
CA LYS A 268 -53.42 12.90 16.75
C LYS A 268 -53.59 11.39 16.86
N ALA A 269 -52.58 10.72 17.42
CA ALA A 269 -52.73 9.36 17.89
C ALA A 269 -53.74 9.38 19.06
N PRO A 270 -54.69 8.43 19.12
CA PRO A 270 -55.59 8.31 20.25
C PRO A 270 -54.79 8.03 21.52
N ALA A 271 -55.18 8.70 22.60
CA ALA A 271 -54.60 8.56 23.93
C ALA A 271 -54.55 7.08 24.33
N LYS A 272 -53.35 6.57 24.62
CA LYS A 272 -53.21 5.30 25.34
C LYS A 272 -53.65 5.54 26.79
N PRO A 273 -54.52 4.68 27.34
CA PRO A 273 -54.90 4.76 28.74
C PRO A 273 -53.67 4.45 29.61
N THR A 274 -53.46 5.32 30.59
CA THR A 274 -52.58 5.11 31.74
C THR A 274 -53.10 3.94 32.56
N SER A 275 -52.35 2.83 32.58
CA SER A 275 -52.43 1.82 33.64
C SER A 275 -51.20 1.96 34.54
N HIS A 276 -51.47 2.33 35.79
CA HIS A 276 -50.53 2.41 36.91
C HIS A 276 -49.87 1.04 37.21
N PRO A 277 -48.77 1.03 38.00
CA PRO A 277 -47.97 -0.14 38.32
C PRO A 277 -48.64 -0.93 39.44
N ASP A 278 -48.53 -2.25 39.40
CA ASP A 278 -48.16 -3.03 40.57
C ASP A 278 -48.00 -4.52 40.25
N GLN A 279 -47.00 -5.09 40.93
CA GLN A 279 -46.99 -6.43 41.51
C GLN A 279 -46.50 -7.68 40.75
N LEU A 280 -45.76 -8.44 41.58
CA LEU A 280 -45.48 -9.87 41.59
C LEU A 280 -44.39 -10.34 40.62
N GLU A 281 -43.19 -10.68 41.07
CA GLU A 281 -42.75 -11.69 42.07
C GLU A 281 -42.05 -12.83 41.32
N LEU A 282 -40.96 -13.28 41.93
CA LEU A 282 -40.38 -14.63 41.91
C LEU A 282 -40.57 -15.47 40.64
N PHE A 283 -39.46 -15.89 40.03
CA PHE A 283 -39.05 -17.31 40.02
C PHE A 283 -37.62 -17.44 39.47
N LYS A 284 -36.73 -17.94 40.35
CA LYS A 284 -35.54 -18.78 40.15
C LYS A 284 -34.65 -18.58 38.92
#